data_AF-A0A7L4IAP0-F1
#
_entry.id   AF-A0A7L4IAP0-F1
#
_cell.length_a   1.000
_cell.length_b   1.000
_cell.length_c   1.000
_cell.angle_alpha   90.00
_cell.angle_beta   90.00
_cell.angle_gamma   90.00
#
_symmetry.space_group_name_H-M   'P 1'
#
loop_
_entity.id
_entity.type
_entity.pdbx_description
1 polymer ?
#
loop_
_entity_poly.entity_id
_entity_poly.type
_entity_poly.pdbx_seq_one_letter_code
_entity_poly.pdbx_strand_id
1 'polypeptide(L)'
;QDESCMYSPTGKAAKCRGYREIPEGNEKALKRAVARIGPVSVGIDASLPSFQFYSRGVYYDESCNAENINHALLAVGYGTQKGTKHWIIKNSWGEEWGNKGYVLLARNMNNACGIANLASFPKM
;
A
#
# COMPACT_ATOMS: atom_id res chain seq x y z
N GLN A 1 19.84 -15.58 2.02
CA GLN A 1 21.14 -15.62 1.33
C GLN A 1 21.13 -14.47 0.35
N ASP A 2 22.18 -13.67 0.34
CA ASP A 2 22.29 -12.56 -0.60
C ASP A 2 22.90 -13.08 -1.89
N GLU A 3 22.17 -12.93 -2.99
CA GLU A 3 22.63 -13.30 -4.32
C GLU A 3 23.37 -12.13 -4.98
N SER A 4 24.23 -12.43 -5.96
CA SER A 4 24.90 -11.38 -6.74
C SER A 4 23.95 -10.72 -7.73
N CYS A 5 24.10 -9.41 -7.97
CA CYS A 5 23.30 -8.68 -8.96
C CYS A 5 23.57 -9.20 -10.39
N MET A 6 22.51 -9.60 -11.10
CA MET A 6 22.57 -10.14 -12.48
C MET A 6 21.87 -9.23 -13.51
N TYR A 7 21.91 -7.91 -13.31
CA TYR A 7 21.30 -6.97 -14.27
C TYR A 7 21.95 -7.10 -15.66
N SER A 8 21.11 -7.25 -16.70
CA SER A 8 21.53 -7.23 -18.10
C SER A 8 20.85 -6.08 -18.86
N PRO A 9 21.60 -5.24 -19.59
CA PRO A 9 21.02 -4.23 -20.48
C PRO A 9 20.06 -4.79 -21.55
N THR A 10 20.23 -6.06 -21.94
CA THR A 10 19.38 -6.72 -22.94
C THR A 10 17.99 -7.08 -22.39
N GLY A 11 17.88 -7.31 -21.08
CA GLY A 11 16.61 -7.63 -20.40
C GLY A 11 15.83 -6.40 -19.91
N LYS A 12 16.23 -5.19 -20.29
CA LYS A 12 15.60 -3.95 -19.82
C LYS A 12 14.16 -3.81 -20.34
N ALA A 13 13.18 -3.86 -19.43
CA ALA A 13 11.76 -3.76 -19.74
C ALA A 13 11.12 -2.38 -19.45
N ALA A 14 11.78 -1.53 -18.63
CA ALA A 14 11.27 -0.21 -18.27
C ALA A 14 12.42 0.78 -17.96
N LYS A 15 12.07 2.06 -17.89
CA LYS A 15 12.93 3.15 -17.39
C LYS A 15 12.18 3.97 -16.35
N CYS A 16 12.92 4.67 -15.50
CA CYS A 16 12.40 5.60 -14.51
C CYS A 16 13.19 6.91 -14.61
N ARG A 17 12.49 8.04 -14.70
CA ARG A 17 13.05 9.40 -14.75
C ARG A 17 13.00 10.12 -13.39
N GLY A 18 12.52 9.45 -12.36
CA GLY A 18 12.41 9.95 -10.99
C GLY A 18 11.15 9.44 -10.31
N TYR A 19 10.82 10.01 -9.16
CA TYR A 19 9.60 9.67 -8.43
C TYR A 19 8.93 10.94 -7.90
N ARG A 20 7.72 10.77 -7.38
CA ARG A 20 7.00 11.81 -6.65
C ARG A 20 6.44 11.21 -5.37
N GLU A 21 6.63 11.96 -4.30
CA GLU A 21 6.04 11.66 -3.00
C GLU A 21 4.70 12.37 -2.88
N ILE A 22 3.78 11.71 -2.22
CA ILE A 22 2.51 12.30 -1.80
C ILE A 22 2.78 12.97 -0.45
N PRO A 23 2.19 14.16 -0.19
CA PRO A 23 2.33 14.81 1.11
C PRO A 23 1.97 13.85 2.25
N GLU A 24 2.85 13.78 3.24
CA GLU A 24 2.75 12.88 4.40
C GLU A 24 1.38 12.98 5.08
N GLY A 25 0.81 11.83 5.43
CA GLY A 25 -0.49 11.70 6.09
C GLY A 25 -1.70 12.11 5.25
N ASN A 26 -1.51 12.56 4.01
CA ASN A 26 -2.59 13.17 3.22
C ASN A 26 -3.35 12.14 2.38
N GLU A 27 -4.30 11.45 3.01
CA GLU A 27 -5.18 10.48 2.34
C GLU A 27 -5.96 11.08 1.14
N LYS A 28 -6.26 12.38 1.17
CA LYS A 28 -6.93 13.08 0.05
C LYS A 28 -6.01 13.23 -1.15
N ALA A 29 -4.73 13.51 -0.93
CA ALA A 29 -3.71 13.57 -1.96
C ALA A 29 -3.42 12.17 -2.51
N LEU A 30 -3.30 11.16 -1.64
CA LEU A 30 -3.17 9.74 -2.03
C LEU A 30 -4.33 9.32 -2.92
N LYS A 31 -5.57 9.67 -2.56
CA LYS A 31 -6.77 9.33 -3.35
C LYS A 31 -6.68 9.91 -4.75
N ARG A 32 -6.25 11.18 -4.86
CA ARG A 32 -6.07 11.86 -6.15
C ARG A 32 -4.97 11.21 -6.97
N ALA A 33 -3.87 10.82 -6.35
CA ALA A 33 -2.77 10.13 -7.02
C ALA A 33 -3.22 8.77 -7.57
N VAL A 34 -3.88 7.94 -6.74
CA VAL A 34 -4.43 6.64 -7.16
C VAL A 34 -5.41 6.80 -8.33
N ALA A 35 -6.25 7.84 -8.30
CA ALA A 35 -7.23 8.08 -9.35
C ALA A 35 -6.66 8.60 -10.68
N ARG A 36 -5.60 9.42 -10.62
CA ARG A 36 -5.09 10.16 -11.79
C ARG A 36 -3.82 9.55 -12.39
N ILE A 37 -3.04 8.84 -11.58
CA ILE A 37 -1.75 8.28 -11.97
C ILE A 37 -1.88 6.75 -12.12
N GLY A 38 -2.56 6.09 -11.18
CA GLY A 38 -2.65 4.64 -11.11
C GLY A 38 -2.10 4.12 -9.78
N PRO A 39 -1.62 2.87 -9.71
CA PRO A 39 -1.13 2.29 -8.46
C PRO A 39 -0.02 3.11 -7.79
N VAL A 40 -0.08 3.21 -6.46
CA VAL A 40 0.85 3.99 -5.64
C VAL A 40 1.50 3.07 -4.60
N SER A 41 2.83 3.13 -4.48
CA SER A 41 3.56 2.42 -3.43
C SER A 41 3.30 3.11 -2.09
N VAL A 42 3.02 2.33 -1.05
CA VAL A 42 2.64 2.83 0.28
C VAL A 42 3.32 2.00 1.37
N GLY A 43 3.61 2.63 2.51
CA GLY A 43 4.04 1.95 3.73
C GLY A 43 2.91 1.86 4.75
N ILE A 44 2.86 0.76 5.52
CA ILE A 44 1.98 0.62 6.69
C ILE A 44 2.71 0.00 7.88
N ASP A 45 2.08 0.07 9.04
CA ASP A 45 2.31 -0.87 10.14
C ASP A 45 1.58 -2.20 9.89
N ALA A 46 2.33 -3.29 9.75
CA ALA A 46 1.83 -4.65 9.59
C ALA A 46 2.21 -5.57 10.77
N SER A 47 2.60 -5.00 11.91
CA SER A 47 3.13 -5.75 13.07
C SER A 47 2.07 -6.53 13.85
N LEU A 48 0.79 -6.21 13.65
CA LEU A 48 -0.30 -6.78 14.43
C LEU A 48 -0.70 -8.18 13.95
N PRO A 49 -1.02 -9.13 14.87
CA PRO A 49 -1.59 -10.42 14.51
C PRO A 49 -2.90 -10.30 13.72
N SER A 50 -3.70 -9.25 13.97
CA SER A 50 -4.92 -8.96 13.24
C SER A 50 -4.67 -8.70 11.74
N PHE A 51 -3.53 -8.12 11.39
CA PHE A 51 -3.10 -7.96 10.00
C PHE A 51 -2.55 -9.28 9.45
N GLN A 52 -1.69 -9.96 10.21
CA GLN A 52 -1.10 -11.24 9.81
C GLN A 52 -2.15 -12.26 9.36
N PHE A 53 -3.27 -12.34 10.09
CA PHE A 53 -4.37 -13.29 9.82
C PHE A 53 -5.60 -12.63 9.17
N TYR A 54 -5.46 -11.43 8.60
CA TYR A 54 -6.54 -10.80 7.84
C TYR A 54 -7.02 -11.75 6.72
N SER A 55 -8.34 -11.81 6.52
CA SER A 55 -8.96 -12.64 5.47
C SER A 55 -9.94 -11.85 4.60
N ARG A 56 -10.85 -11.08 5.20
CA ARG A 56 -11.88 -10.32 4.45
C ARG A 56 -12.42 -9.14 5.25
N GLY A 57 -13.14 -8.25 4.58
CA GLY A 57 -13.75 -7.07 5.18
C GLY A 57 -12.83 -5.85 5.15
N VAL A 58 -13.26 -4.73 5.73
CA VAL A 58 -12.39 -3.56 5.87
C VAL A 58 -11.57 -3.71 7.13
N TYR A 59 -10.25 -3.85 6.98
CA TYR A 59 -9.29 -3.90 8.07
C TYR A 59 -9.16 -2.53 8.74
N TYR A 60 -9.32 -2.54 10.05
CA TYR A 60 -9.07 -1.42 10.95
C TYR A 60 -8.71 -2.01 12.31
N ASP A 61 -7.63 -1.53 12.90
CA ASP A 61 -7.21 -1.86 14.26
C ASP A 61 -6.68 -0.59 14.90
N GLU A 62 -7.22 -0.20 16.05
CA GLU A 62 -6.79 1.01 16.77
C GLU A 62 -5.35 0.87 17.30
N SER A 63 -4.86 -0.36 17.41
CA SER A 63 -3.50 -0.66 17.85
C SER A 63 -2.45 -0.41 16.77
N CYS A 64 -2.87 -0.13 15.53
CA CYS A 64 -1.95 0.17 14.43
C CYS A 64 -1.20 1.47 14.73
N ASN A 65 0.12 1.43 14.76
CA ASN A 65 0.94 2.59 15.02
C ASN A 65 1.37 3.25 13.70
N ALA A 66 0.77 4.39 13.37
CA ALA A 66 1.05 5.13 12.13
C ALA A 66 2.54 5.55 12.00
N GLU A 67 3.28 5.62 13.09
CA GLU A 67 4.71 5.95 13.11
C GLU A 67 5.61 4.72 12.95
N ASN A 68 5.07 3.50 13.13
CA ASN A 68 5.82 2.25 13.02
C ASN A 68 5.67 1.61 11.62
N ILE A 69 6.01 2.38 10.59
CA ILE A 69 5.96 1.85 9.22
C ILE A 69 7.03 0.77 9.05
N ASN A 70 6.59 -0.46 8.78
CA ASN A 70 7.46 -1.64 8.70
C ASN A 70 7.20 -2.53 7.48
N HIS A 71 6.15 -2.26 6.70
CA HIS A 71 5.80 -3.07 5.53
C HIS A 71 5.40 -2.21 4.33
N ALA A 72 5.89 -2.59 3.14
CA ALA A 72 5.64 -1.88 1.89
C ALA A 72 4.64 -2.65 1.01
N LEU A 73 3.64 -1.94 0.50
CA LEU A 73 2.51 -2.47 -0.24
C LEU A 73 2.16 -1.59 -1.45
N LEU A 74 1.13 -1.97 -2.20
CA LEU A 74 0.67 -1.21 -3.37
C LEU A 74 -0.82 -0.87 -3.26
N ALA A 75 -1.15 0.42 -3.17
CA ALA A 75 -2.52 0.90 -3.28
C ALA A 75 -2.95 0.90 -4.75
N VAL A 76 -3.88 -0.01 -5.10
CA VAL A 76 -4.36 -0.20 -6.49
C VAL A 76 -5.73 0.42 -6.74
N GLY A 77 -6.39 0.89 -5.69
CA GLY A 77 -7.73 1.48 -5.80
C GLY A 77 -8.28 1.91 -4.44
N TYR A 78 -9.52 2.36 -4.45
CA TYR A 78 -10.27 2.71 -3.25
C TYR A 78 -11.76 2.59 -3.50
N GLY A 79 -12.54 2.44 -2.44
CA GLY A 79 -13.98 2.29 -2.54
C GLY A 79 -14.72 2.52 -1.24
N THR A 80 -15.93 1.98 -1.19
CA THR A 80 -16.78 1.88 0.00
C THR A 80 -17.43 0.50 0.01
N GLN A 81 -17.37 -0.20 1.14
CA GLN A 81 -18.01 -1.49 1.34
C GLN A 81 -18.86 -1.41 2.61
N LYS A 82 -20.16 -1.67 2.51
CA LYS A 82 -21.11 -1.65 3.63
C LYS A 82 -21.03 -0.34 4.47
N GLY A 83 -20.87 0.80 3.80
CA GLY A 83 -20.74 2.12 4.44
C GLY A 83 -19.31 2.51 4.83
N THR A 84 -18.37 1.57 4.93
CA THR A 84 -16.98 1.84 5.32
C THR A 84 -16.10 2.13 4.11
N LYS A 85 -15.46 3.30 4.10
CA LYS A 85 -14.49 3.71 3.07
C LYS A 85 -13.19 2.92 3.25
N HIS A 86 -12.62 2.45 2.14
CA HIS A 86 -11.37 1.68 2.16
C HIS A 86 -10.46 2.02 0.99
N TRP A 87 -9.17 1.70 1.17
CA TRP A 87 -8.17 1.47 0.14
C TRP A 87 -8.21 0.01 -0.29
N ILE A 88 -7.91 -0.26 -1.57
CA ILE A 88 -7.67 -1.62 -2.06
C ILE A 88 -6.16 -1.77 -2.16
N ILE A 89 -5.59 -2.60 -1.31
CA ILE A 89 -4.15 -2.76 -1.17
C ILE A 89 -3.73 -4.15 -1.62
N LYS A 90 -2.75 -4.23 -2.52
CA LYS A 90 -2.11 -5.47 -2.96
C LYS A 90 -0.93 -5.79 -2.05
N ASN A 91 -0.88 -7.02 -1.54
CA ASN A 91 0.22 -7.53 -0.72
C ASN A 91 1.17 -8.42 -1.52
N SER A 92 2.31 -8.78 -0.92
CA SER A 92 3.38 -9.59 -1.47
C SER A 92 3.54 -10.95 -0.78
N TRP A 93 2.59 -11.35 0.08
CA TRP A 93 2.62 -12.63 0.81
C TRP A 93 1.89 -13.78 0.08
N GLY A 94 1.67 -13.64 -1.23
CA GLY A 94 0.96 -14.63 -2.04
C GLY A 94 -0.56 -14.51 -1.99
N GLU A 95 -1.25 -15.30 -2.82
CA GLU A 95 -2.70 -15.23 -2.97
C GLU A 95 -3.47 -15.91 -1.83
N GLU A 96 -2.83 -16.85 -1.12
CA GLU A 96 -3.41 -17.54 0.04
C GLU A 96 -3.61 -16.62 1.25
N TRP A 97 -2.91 -15.48 1.28
CA TRP A 97 -3.08 -14.48 2.32
C TRP A 97 -4.20 -13.48 1.97
N GLY A 98 -4.98 -13.08 2.97
CA GLY A 98 -6.02 -12.06 2.79
C GLY A 98 -7.14 -12.49 1.84
N ASN A 99 -7.65 -11.54 1.09
CA ASN A 99 -8.65 -11.80 0.06
C ASN A 99 -7.94 -11.92 -1.29
N LYS A 100 -7.43 -13.12 -1.59
CA LYS A 100 -6.67 -13.42 -2.81
C LYS A 100 -5.43 -12.52 -2.98
N GLY A 101 -4.68 -12.31 -1.90
CA GLY A 101 -3.50 -11.44 -1.86
C GLY A 101 -3.79 -9.95 -1.63
N TYR A 102 -5.04 -9.56 -1.36
CA TYR A 102 -5.44 -8.18 -1.12
C TYR A 102 -6.03 -7.95 0.26
N VAL A 103 -5.90 -6.72 0.75
CA VAL A 103 -6.60 -6.21 1.94
C VAL A 103 -7.38 -4.94 1.61
N LEU A 104 -8.57 -4.80 2.18
CA LEU A 104 -9.29 -3.53 2.16
C LEU A 104 -8.93 -2.77 3.42
N LEU A 105 -8.03 -1.79 3.35
CA LEU A 105 -7.59 -1.03 4.52
C LEU A 105 -8.48 0.19 4.74
N ALA A 106 -8.86 0.48 5.99
CA ALA A 106 -9.69 1.64 6.33
C ALA A 106 -9.13 2.94 5.74
N ARG A 107 -10.02 3.75 5.16
CA ARG A 107 -9.68 5.02 4.51
C ARG A 107 -10.47 6.16 5.12
N ASN A 108 -9.82 7.30 5.31
CA ASN A 108 -10.33 8.49 6.00
C ASN A 108 -10.69 8.17 7.47
N MET A 109 -9.89 7.31 8.11
CA MET A 109 -10.02 6.95 9.52
C MET A 109 -8.71 7.29 10.23
N ASN A 110 -8.38 8.58 10.25
CA ASN A 110 -7.17 9.13 10.85
C ASN A 110 -5.88 8.46 10.32
N ASN A 111 -5.75 8.30 8.99
CA ASN A 111 -4.57 7.69 8.37
C ASN A 111 -4.21 6.33 8.98
N ALA A 112 -5.20 5.43 9.05
CA ALA A 112 -5.07 4.12 9.68
C ALA A 112 -3.81 3.37 9.22
N CYS A 113 -3.05 2.86 10.20
CA CYS A 113 -1.75 2.19 10.01
C CYS A 113 -0.69 3.03 9.27
N GLY A 114 -0.87 4.35 9.16
CA GLY A 114 0.07 5.26 8.51
C GLY A 114 0.10 5.15 6.98
N ILE A 115 -0.96 4.62 6.34
CA ILE A 115 -1.01 4.32 4.90
C ILE A 115 -0.57 5.46 3.96
N ALA A 116 -0.76 6.71 4.38
CA ALA A 116 -0.39 7.90 3.60
C ALA A 116 0.91 8.57 4.09
N ASN A 117 1.64 8.01 5.05
CA ASN A 117 2.90 8.59 5.56
C ASN A 117 4.04 8.43 4.56
N LEU A 118 4.20 7.23 3.98
CA LEU A 118 5.25 6.93 2.99
C LEU A 118 4.64 6.48 1.66
N ALA A 119 4.00 7.42 0.97
CA ALA A 119 3.33 7.14 -0.31
C ALA A 119 4.06 7.80 -1.49
N SER A 120 4.37 7.00 -2.53
CA SER A 120 5.09 7.50 -3.72
C SER A 120 4.74 6.74 -5.00
N PHE A 121 5.03 7.35 -6.14
CA PHE A 121 4.87 6.73 -7.45
C PHE A 121 6.02 7.10 -8.40
N PRO A 122 6.42 6.20 -9.31
CA PRO A 122 7.46 6.47 -10.28
C PRO A 122 6.98 7.45 -11.35
N LYS A 123 7.92 8.27 -11.84
CA LYS A 123 7.79 9.04 -13.06
C LYS A 123 8.63 8.35 -14.14
N MET A 124 7.97 7.69 -15.08
CA MET A 124 8.63 6.97 -16.18
C MET A 124 9.19 7.92 -17.25
#